data_AF-H5TX60-F1
#
_entry.id   AF-H5TX60-F1
#
_cell.length_a   1.000
_cell.length_b   1.000
_cell.length_c   1.000
_cell.angle_alpha   90.00
_cell.angle_beta   90.00
_cell.angle_gamma   90.00
#
_symmetry.space_group_name_H-M   'P 1'
#
loop_
_entity.id
_entity.type
_entity.pdbx_description
1 polymer ?
#
loop_
_entity_poly.entity_id
_entity_poly.type
_entity_poly.pdbx_seq_one_letter_code
_entity_poly.pdbx_strand_id
1 'polypeptide(L)'
;MSSSNEVPQTVTTAAFFLQAAIAFAVSLATACVGILYLPIDPWQRGFLGITLLFLTSSTFTLAKVVRDRQELTTVRARIDEARVDKLIAEHDPFNRVAG
;
A
#
# COMPACT_ATOMS: atom_id res chain seq x y z
N MET A 1 -12.22 -19.53 -27.92
CA MET A 1 -11.88 -19.97 -26.55
C MET A 1 -10.43 -19.60 -26.29
N SER A 2 -10.17 -18.53 -25.55
CA SER A 2 -8.89 -18.33 -24.87
C SER A 2 -9.14 -17.48 -23.63
N SER A 3 -8.61 -17.95 -22.51
CA SER A 3 -9.05 -17.70 -21.14
C SER A 3 -8.81 -16.26 -20.69
N SER A 4 -9.83 -15.63 -20.13
CA SER A 4 -9.70 -14.42 -19.32
C SER A 4 -8.76 -14.71 -18.16
N ASN A 5 -7.59 -14.10 -18.14
CA ASN A 5 -6.66 -14.17 -17.02
C ASN A 5 -7.20 -13.27 -15.90
N GLU A 6 -8.16 -13.78 -15.12
CA GLU A 6 -8.60 -13.14 -13.88
C GLU A 6 -7.42 -13.16 -12.90
N VAL A 7 -6.68 -12.04 -12.82
CA VAL A 7 -5.74 -11.82 -11.73
C VAL A 7 -6.57 -11.81 -10.44
N PRO A 8 -6.42 -12.78 -9.52
CA PRO A 8 -7.21 -12.82 -8.32
C PRO A 8 -6.90 -11.57 -7.48
N GLN A 9 -7.81 -10.60 -7.52
CA GLN A 9 -7.79 -9.43 -6.64
C GLN A 9 -8.07 -9.96 -5.23
N THR A 10 -6.99 -10.35 -4.53
CA THR A 10 -7.10 -10.88 -3.17
C THR A 10 -7.55 -9.73 -2.29
N VAL A 11 -8.85 -9.67 -2.02
CA VAL A 11 -9.44 -8.70 -1.09
C VAL A 11 -8.79 -8.98 0.26
N THR A 12 -7.94 -8.06 0.71
CA THR A 12 -7.26 -8.19 2.00
C THR A 12 -8.35 -8.25 3.07
N THR A 13 -8.61 -9.45 3.59
CA THR A 13 -9.65 -9.68 4.60
C THR A 13 -9.29 -8.89 5.85
N ALA A 14 -10.26 -8.18 6.45
CA ALA A 14 -10.06 -7.32 7.62
C ALA A 14 -9.36 -8.03 8.80
N ALA A 15 -9.51 -9.35 8.90
CA ALA A 15 -8.81 -10.20 9.88
C ALA A 15 -7.28 -10.13 9.75
N PHE A 16 -6.71 -10.17 8.53
CA PHE A 16 -5.26 -10.09 8.32
C PHE A 16 -4.71 -8.70 8.66
N PHE A 17 -5.47 -7.64 8.38
CA PHE A 17 -5.10 -6.28 8.78
C PHE A 17 -5.08 -6.14 10.30
N LEU A 18 -6.11 -6.65 10.98
CA LEU A 18 -6.16 -6.63 12.45
C LEU A 18 -5.01 -7.43 13.07
N GLN A 19 -4.70 -8.61 12.53
CA GLN A 19 -3.55 -9.41 12.98
C GLN A 19 -2.23 -8.64 12.83
N ALA A 20 -2.02 -8.00 11.68
CA ALA A 20 -0.81 -7.21 11.45
C ALA A 20 -0.72 -6.02 12.41
N ALA A 21 -1.84 -5.34 12.69
CA ALA A 21 -1.89 -4.23 13.65
C ALA A 21 -1.56 -4.70 15.08
N ILE A 22 -2.09 -5.85 15.50
CA ILE A 22 -1.78 -6.44 16.82
C ILE A 22 -0.30 -6.84 16.89
N ALA A 23 0.22 -7.55 15.89
CA ALA A 23 1.63 -7.97 15.84
C ALA A 23 2.58 -6.75 15.88
N PHE A 24 2.24 -5.68 15.16
CA PHE A 24 2.98 -4.43 15.19
C PHE A 24 2.95 -3.79 16.60
N ALA A 25 1.77 -3.71 17.22
CA ALA A 25 1.62 -3.14 18.56
C ALA A 25 2.44 -3.93 19.61
N VAL A 26 2.39 -5.26 19.55
CA VAL A 26 3.19 -6.13 20.42
C VAL A 26 4.68 -5.89 20.18
N SER A 27 5.13 -5.87 18.92
CA SER A 27 6.54 -5.61 18.58
C SER A 27 7.02 -4.25 19.09
N LEU A 28 6.24 -3.19 18.89
CA LEU A 28 6.57 -1.84 19.36
C LEU A 28 6.62 -1.79 20.89
N ALA A 29 5.67 -2.45 21.57
CA ALA A 29 5.67 -2.54 23.03
C ALA A 29 6.90 -3.29 23.55
N THR A 30 7.25 -4.43 22.94
CA THR A 30 8.46 -5.19 23.28
C THR A 30 9.73 -4.36 23.09
N ALA A 31 9.83 -3.58 22.00
CA ALA A 31 10.96 -2.67 21.79
C ALA A 31 11.04 -1.59 22.88
N CYS A 32 9.91 -0.96 23.23
CA CYS A 32 9.85 0.02 24.32
C CYS A 32 10.25 -0.60 25.67
N VAL A 33 9.75 -1.79 26.00
CA VAL A 33 10.13 -2.52 27.22
C VAL A 33 11.63 -2.83 27.21
N GLY A 34 12.19 -3.25 26.08
CA GLY A 34 13.62 -3.50 25.92
C GLY A 34 14.47 -2.26 26.20
N ILE A 35 14.05 -1.09 25.71
CA ILE A 35 14.71 0.20 25.99
C ILE A 35 14.61 0.56 27.49
N LEU A 36 13.48 0.29 28.14
CA LEU A 36 13.28 0.58 29.56
C LEU A 36 14.11 -0.31 30.49
N TYR A 37 14.27 -1.60 30.14
CA TYR A 37 15.06 -2.57 30.90
C TYR A 37 16.57 -2.45 30.69
N LEU A 38 17.02 -1.68 29.69
CA LEU A 38 18.43 -1.53 29.40
C LEU A 38 19.11 -0.68 30.50
N PRO A 39 20.17 -1.18 31.16
CA PRO A 39 20.87 -0.46 32.22
C PRO A 39 21.85 0.56 31.62
N ILE A 40 21.31 1.59 31.00
CA ILE A 40 22.05 2.70 30.38
C ILE A 40 21.69 4.03 31.04
N ASP A 41 22.51 5.05 30.80
CA ASP A 41 22.23 6.38 31.31
C ASP A 41 20.93 6.97 30.71
N PRO A 42 20.15 7.73 31.50
CA PRO A 42 18.84 8.24 31.08
C PRO A 42 18.87 9.04 29.78
N TRP A 43 19.98 9.73 29.50
CA TRP A 43 20.13 10.54 28.29
C TRP A 43 20.14 9.68 27.01
N GLN A 44 20.94 8.63 27.01
CA GLN A 44 21.04 7.66 25.90
C GLN A 44 19.72 6.93 25.73
N ARG A 45 19.03 6.63 26.83
CA ARG A 45 17.69 6.02 26.79
C ARG A 45 16.67 6.95 26.13
N GLY A 46 16.74 8.24 26.42
CA GLY A 46 15.94 9.27 25.75
C GLY A 46 16.20 9.34 24.25
N PHE A 47 17.47 9.34 23.84
CA PHE A 47 17.85 9.32 22.41
C PHE A 47 17.29 8.09 21.68
N LEU A 48 17.41 6.89 22.25
CA LEU A 48 16.85 5.66 21.67
C LEU A 48 15.32 5.72 21.59
N GLY A 49 14.64 6.22 22.63
CA GLY A 49 13.19 6.36 22.64
C GLY A 49 12.68 7.31 21.56
N ILE A 50 13.27 8.50 21.43
CA ILE A 50 12.89 9.48 20.41
C ILE A 50 13.21 8.95 19.01
N THR A 51 14.37 8.31 18.83
CA THR A 51 14.77 7.69 17.55
C THR A 51 13.78 6.61 17.14
N LEU A 52 13.39 5.72 18.06
CA LEU A 52 12.41 4.66 17.80
C LEU A 52 11.04 5.23 17.38
N LEU A 53 10.55 6.24 18.10
CA LEU A 53 9.27 6.89 17.81
C LEU A 53 9.28 7.60 16.45
N PHE A 54 10.33 8.39 16.19
CA PHE A 54 10.45 9.13 14.94
C PHE A 54 10.62 8.18 13.75
N LEU A 55 11.46 7.15 13.87
CA LEU A 55 11.67 6.14 12.84
C LEU A 55 10.35 5.44 12.51
N THR A 56 9.62 4.98 13.53
CA THR A 56 8.32 4.30 13.36
C THR A 56 7.31 5.18 12.62
N SER A 57 7.17 6.45 13.03
CA SER A 57 6.27 7.41 12.38
C SER A 57 6.63 7.67 10.92
N SER A 58 7.93 7.84 10.64
CA SER A 58 8.45 8.04 9.28
C SER A 58 8.21 6.81 8.40
N THR A 59 8.45 5.60 8.91
CA THR A 59 8.17 4.36 8.20
C THR A 59 6.69 4.22 7.84
N PHE A 60 5.76 4.57 8.73
CA PHE A 60 4.33 4.57 8.39
C PHE A 60 3.95 5.59 7.34
N THR A 61 4.55 6.78 7.40
CA THR A 61 4.33 7.82 6.38
C THR A 61 4.82 7.35 5.02
N LEU A 62 6.03 6.77 4.97
CA LEU A 62 6.59 6.19 3.77
C LEU A 62 5.72 5.03 3.25
N ALA A 63 5.22 4.16 4.14
CA ALA A 63 4.32 3.07 3.76
C ALA A 63 3.01 3.57 3.15
N LYS A 64 2.43 4.66 3.68
CA LYS A 64 1.27 5.32 3.07
C LYS A 64 1.61 5.82 1.68
N VAL A 65 2.71 6.57 1.52
CA VAL A 65 3.15 7.08 0.22
C VAL A 65 3.34 5.94 -0.80
N VAL A 66 3.96 4.83 -0.40
CA VAL A 66 4.13 3.65 -1.28
C VAL A 66 2.79 3.06 -1.69
N ARG A 67 1.84 2.90 -0.76
CA ARG A 67 0.48 2.40 -1.05
C ARG A 67 -0.26 3.35 -1.99
N ASP A 68 -0.22 4.65 -1.72
CA ASP A 68 -0.88 5.67 -2.53
C ASP A 68 -0.33 5.64 -3.97
N ARG A 69 0.98 5.40 -4.15
CA ARG A 69 1.60 5.24 -5.48
C ARG A 69 1.14 3.97 -6.21
N GLN A 70 0.90 2.87 -5.51
CA GLN A 70 0.36 1.63 -6.08
C GLN A 70 -1.11 1.81 -6.52
N GLU A 71 -1.91 2.51 -5.72
CA GLU A 71 -3.31 2.83 -6.04
C GLU A 71 -3.39 3.74 -7.28
N LEU A 72 -2.59 4.82 -7.31
CA LEU A 72 -2.53 5.72 -8.47
C LEU A 72 -2.15 5.00 -9.77
N THR A 73 -1.22 4.05 -9.71
CA THR A 73 -0.82 3.25 -10.88
C THR A 73 -1.97 2.38 -11.37
N THR A 74 -2.69 1.75 -10.45
CA THR A 74 -3.82 0.87 -10.77
C THR A 74 -5.00 1.66 -11.35
N VAL A 75 -5.30 2.85 -10.81
CA VAL A 75 -6.40 3.70 -11.29
C VAL A 75 -6.10 4.26 -12.68
N ARG A 76 -4.86 4.68 -12.95
CA ARG A 76 -4.46 5.17 -14.29
C ARG A 76 -4.63 4.12 -15.37
N ALA A 77 -4.21 2.88 -15.10
CA ALA A 77 -4.36 1.77 -16.05
C ALA A 77 -5.83 1.55 -16.47
N ARG A 78 -6.79 1.64 -15.54
CA ARG A 78 -8.22 1.51 -15.85
C ARG A 78 -8.78 2.69 -16.65
N ILE A 79 -8.29 3.91 -16.39
CA ILE A 79 -8.70 5.09 -17.16
C ILE A 79 -8.17 5.02 -18.58
N ASP A 80 -6.92 4.59 -18.77
CA ASP A 80 -6.33 4.41 -20.09
C ASP A 80 -7.08 3.34 -20.89
N GLU A 81 -7.44 2.22 -20.28
CA GLU A 81 -8.30 1.19 -20.89
C GLU A 81 -9.66 1.76 -21.34
N ALA A 82 -10.38 2.43 -20.44
CA ALA A 82 -11.68 3.04 -20.77
C ALA A 82 -11.56 4.13 -21.86
N ARG A 83 -10.44 4.86 -21.92
CA ARG A 83 -10.18 5.85 -22.97
C ARG A 83 -9.85 5.20 -24.30
N VAL A 84 -9.09 4.11 -24.30
CA VAL A 84 -8.81 3.31 -25.50
C VAL A 84 -10.10 2.71 -26.04
N ASP A 85 -10.94 2.12 -25.18
CA ASP A 85 -12.25 1.58 -25.57
C ASP A 85 -13.15 2.65 -26.20
N LYS A 86 -13.16 3.86 -25.63
CA LYS A 86 -13.93 4.97 -26.21
C LYS A 86 -13.39 5.38 -27.58
N LEU A 87 -12.07 5.46 -27.76
CA LEU A 87 -11.47 5.78 -29.06
C LEU A 87 -11.80 4.72 -30.12
N ILE A 88 -11.81 3.44 -29.75
CA ILE A 88 -12.20 2.34 -30.65
C ILE A 88 -13.70 2.40 -30.96
N ALA A 89 -14.56 2.72 -29.99
CA ALA A 89 -16.00 2.85 -30.21
C ALA A 89 -16.38 4.06 -31.08
N GLU A 90 -15.62 5.15 -30.99
CA GLU A 90 -15.87 6.39 -31.75
C GLU A 90 -15.24 6.35 -33.16
N HIS A 91 -14.19 5.54 -33.37
CA HIS A 91 -13.70 5.14 -34.69
C HIS A 91 -14.29 3.79 -35.10
N ASP A 92 -15.50 3.81 -35.67
CA ASP A 92 -16.08 2.63 -36.34
C ASP A 92 -15.79 2.70 -37.86
N PRO A 93 -14.71 2.05 -38.36
CA PRO A 93 -14.30 2.12 -39.76
C PRO A 93 -15.24 1.39 -40.72
N PHE A 94 -16.22 0.62 -40.23
CA PHE A 94 -17.09 -0.21 -41.08
C PHE A 94 -18.30 0.53 -41.65
N ASN A 95 -18.65 1.73 -41.17
CA ASN A 95 -19.77 2.50 -41.73
C ASN A 95 -19.38 3.34 -42.97
N ARG A 96 -18.09 3.45 -43.32
CA ARG A 96 -17.63 4.24 -44.49
C ARG A 96 -17.49 3.45 -45.80
N VAL A 97 -17.71 2.14 -45.81
CA VAL A 97 -17.49 1.28 -47.00
C VAL A 97 -18.81 0.71 -47.58
N ALA A 98 -19.96 1.01 -46.98
CA ALA A 98 -21.27 0.49 -47.39
C ALA A 98 -22.18 1.52 -48.11
N GLY A 99 -21.61 2.60 -48.66
CA GLY A 99 -22.34 3.63 -49.42
C GLY A 99 -21.87 3.73 -50.86
#